data_AF-A0A1D2M121-F1
#
_entry.id   AF-A0A1D2M121-F1
#
_cell.length_a   1.000
_cell.length_b   1.000
_cell.length_c   1.000
_cell.angle_alpha   90.00
_cell.angle_beta   90.00
_cell.angle_gamma   90.00
#
_symmetry.space_group_name_H-M   'P 1'
#
loop_
_entity.id
_entity.type
_entity.pdbx_description
1 polymer ?
#
loop_
_entity_poly.entity_id
_entity_poly.type
_entity_poly.pdbx_seq_one_letter_code
_entity_poly.pdbx_strand_id
1 'polypeptide(L)'
;MLTGDGGEGNAITRNDFEEACATFFEDMEQALLTCLEDSEIHVADLHSVELLGGTSQIPAISSLIERVLGRAPSKTLNPSEAVARGCAMQCAILSPSTSNLVRSNYQIIDVQPYPIELKWIFPSGQIGGTEIFALHSPVPDVSSSSLMCPAAKKTAFKVAYGDNEFHPRKTIGKFIIDLNHENDHPCVFTVHFSLNIHGMLSVDKATVDQVVGLHMGETFSIMDLNSDEEMPAGAADLLEVGASTEVPREEHSSIRDVPVDSRPVHGLSRSELEAMILEESRFVALDKLEEERQARRTNLVATMLCMKGVLDGYLKRFVNEEQDRLDEYFTNLEHWLLTKGRMSMERLLIRNSRI
;
A
#
# COMPACT_ATOMS: atom_id res chain seq x y z
N MET A 1 -12.84 29.47 -20.49
CA MET A 1 -11.72 30.26 -21.07
C MET A 1 -10.68 30.44 -19.99
N LEU A 2 -9.55 29.76 -20.10
CA LEU A 2 -8.36 30.01 -19.29
C LEU A 2 -7.53 31.04 -20.05
N THR A 3 -7.71 32.33 -19.76
CA THR A 3 -6.91 33.40 -20.36
C THR A 3 -5.89 33.87 -19.33
N GLY A 4 -4.64 33.46 -19.52
CA GLY A 4 -3.49 34.04 -18.82
C GLY A 4 -3.18 35.44 -19.34
N ASP A 5 -2.51 36.23 -18.51
CA ASP A 5 -2.25 37.68 -18.63
C ASP A 5 -1.26 38.08 -19.75
N GLY A 6 -1.17 37.28 -20.82
CA GLY A 6 -0.39 37.53 -22.03
C GLY A 6 -1.28 37.35 -23.24
N GLY A 7 -1.56 38.45 -23.95
CA GLY A 7 -2.61 38.59 -24.96
C GLY A 7 -2.50 37.79 -26.27
N GLU A 8 -2.09 36.52 -26.23
CA GLU A 8 -2.33 35.57 -27.32
C GLU A 8 -3.39 34.56 -26.86
N GLY A 9 -4.65 34.90 -27.14
CA GLY A 9 -5.80 34.08 -26.79
C GLY A 9 -5.92 32.85 -27.68
N ASN A 10 -5.11 31.83 -27.42
CA ASN A 10 -5.36 30.48 -27.95
C ASN A 10 -6.54 29.87 -27.19
N ALA A 11 -7.75 30.09 -27.71
CA ALA A 11 -8.95 29.46 -27.22
C ALA A 11 -8.95 27.97 -27.64
N ILE A 12 -8.78 27.08 -26.66
CA ILE A 12 -8.98 25.64 -26.87
C ILE A 12 -10.48 25.37 -26.79
N THR A 13 -11.06 24.82 -27.85
CA THR A 13 -12.45 24.35 -27.82
C THR A 13 -12.52 23.00 -27.11
N ARG A 14 -13.73 22.61 -26.68
CA ARG A 14 -13.93 21.29 -26.07
C ARG A 14 -13.50 20.16 -27.02
N ASN A 15 -13.85 20.29 -28.30
CA ASN A 15 -13.50 19.29 -29.31
C ASN A 15 -11.98 19.16 -29.46
N ASP A 16 -11.25 20.28 -29.49
CA ASP A 16 -9.78 20.25 -29.59
C ASP A 16 -9.15 19.53 -28.38
N PHE A 17 -9.71 19.73 -27.18
CA PHE A 17 -9.27 19.02 -25.98
C PHE A 17 -9.60 17.52 -26.04
N GLU A 18 -10.82 17.16 -26.46
CA GLU A 18 -11.24 15.77 -26.56
C GLU A 18 -10.45 15.01 -27.64
N GLU A 19 -10.14 15.65 -28.77
CA GLU A 19 -9.28 15.12 -29.83
C GLU A 19 -7.85 14.92 -29.34
N ALA A 20 -7.29 15.90 -28.62
CA ALA A 20 -5.96 15.78 -28.02
C ALA A 20 -5.86 14.66 -26.97
N CYS A 21 -6.99 14.28 -26.35
CA CYS A 21 -7.05 13.22 -25.34
C CYS A 21 -7.61 11.89 -25.86
N ALA A 22 -7.82 11.73 -27.17
CA ALA A 22 -8.48 10.56 -27.75
C ALA A 22 -7.86 9.23 -27.30
N THR A 23 -6.52 9.13 -27.30
CA THR A 23 -5.80 7.92 -26.87
C THR A 23 -6.09 7.54 -25.42
N PHE A 24 -6.22 8.53 -24.51
CA PHE A 24 -6.55 8.25 -23.11
C PHE A 24 -7.98 7.75 -22.93
N PHE A 25 -8.91 8.18 -23.79
CA PHE A 25 -10.28 7.65 -23.78
C PHE A 25 -10.35 6.22 -24.32
N GLU A 26 -9.52 5.89 -25.32
CA GLU A 26 -9.37 4.52 -25.82
C GLU A 26 -8.80 3.59 -24.75
N ASP A 27 -7.72 4.00 -24.07
CA ASP A 27 -7.12 3.23 -22.96
C ASP A 27 -8.13 3.01 -21.82
N MET A 28 -8.95 4.03 -21.53
CA MET A 28 -10.00 3.94 -20.51
C MET A 28 -11.11 2.96 -20.90
N GLU A 29 -11.53 2.96 -22.18
CA GLU A 29 -12.50 2.00 -22.69
C GLU A 29 -11.97 0.57 -22.56
N GLN A 30 -10.71 0.34 -22.94
CA GLN A 30 -10.07 -0.97 -22.79
C GLN A 30 -10.02 -1.40 -21.33
N ALA A 31 -9.61 -0.53 -20.41
CA ALA A 31 -9.57 -0.84 -18.99
C ALA A 31 -10.95 -1.20 -18.41
N LEU A 32 -12.02 -0.54 -18.86
CA LEU A 32 -13.39 -0.88 -18.45
C LEU A 32 -13.84 -2.25 -18.97
N LEU A 33 -13.50 -2.57 -20.23
CA LEU A 33 -13.82 -3.86 -20.82
C LEU A 33 -13.06 -5.00 -20.12
N THR A 34 -11.76 -4.83 -19.88
CA THR A 34 -10.95 -5.80 -19.12
C THR A 34 -11.50 -5.99 -17.71
N CYS A 35 -11.93 -4.94 -17.02
CA CYS A 35 -12.55 -5.04 -15.69
C CYS A 35 -13.87 -5.84 -15.71
N LEU A 36 -14.70 -5.69 -16.75
CA LEU A 36 -15.92 -6.48 -16.92
C LEU A 36 -15.61 -7.96 -17.17
N GLU A 37 -14.59 -8.24 -17.99
CA GLU A 37 -14.11 -9.60 -18.24
C GLU A 37 -13.56 -10.25 -16.96
N ASP A 38 -12.70 -9.54 -16.22
CA ASP A 38 -12.06 -10.02 -14.99
C ASP A 38 -13.05 -10.24 -13.84
N SER A 39 -14.12 -9.43 -13.79
CA SER A 39 -15.17 -9.56 -12.77
C SER A 39 -16.21 -10.63 -13.10
N GLU A 40 -16.21 -11.16 -14.33
CA GLU A 40 -17.24 -12.08 -14.85
C GLU A 40 -18.67 -11.52 -14.74
N ILE A 41 -18.82 -10.19 -14.68
CA ILE A 41 -20.12 -9.50 -14.56
C ILE A 41 -20.59 -9.04 -15.94
N HIS A 42 -21.82 -9.40 -16.30
CA HIS A 42 -22.46 -8.85 -17.48
C HIS A 42 -22.95 -7.42 -17.23
N VAL A 43 -22.83 -6.57 -18.25
CA VAL A 43 -23.29 -5.17 -18.21
C VAL A 43 -24.77 -5.05 -17.78
N ALA A 44 -25.60 -6.04 -18.15
CA ALA A 44 -27.01 -6.07 -17.79
C ALA A 44 -27.27 -6.24 -16.28
N ASP A 45 -26.31 -6.83 -15.54
CA ASP A 45 -26.42 -7.10 -14.10
C ASP A 45 -25.94 -5.90 -13.26
N LEU A 46 -25.40 -4.85 -13.90
CA LEU A 46 -24.95 -3.64 -13.20
C LEU A 46 -26.13 -2.85 -12.63
N HIS A 47 -26.22 -2.81 -11.30
CA HIS A 47 -27.27 -2.07 -10.62
C HIS A 47 -27.09 -0.55 -10.70
N SER A 48 -25.86 -0.05 -10.56
CA SER A 48 -25.55 1.38 -10.49
C SER A 48 -24.09 1.64 -10.85
N VAL A 49 -23.82 2.82 -11.43
CA VAL A 49 -22.47 3.32 -11.72
C VAL A 49 -22.29 4.62 -10.96
N GLU A 50 -21.21 4.77 -10.19
CA GLU A 50 -20.89 6.00 -9.46
C GLU A 50 -19.53 6.52 -9.92
N LEU A 51 -19.42 7.84 -10.15
CA LEU A 51 -18.16 8.47 -10.57
C LEU A 51 -17.52 9.23 -9.43
N LEU A 52 -16.24 8.93 -9.18
CA LEU A 52 -15.42 9.58 -8.17
C LEU A 52 -14.23 10.30 -8.83
N GLY A 53 -13.60 11.23 -8.09
CA GLY A 53 -12.44 11.98 -8.57
C GLY A 53 -12.77 13.24 -9.38
N GLY A 54 -11.84 14.19 -9.46
CA GLY A 54 -12.07 15.47 -10.14
C GLY A 54 -12.18 15.34 -11.67
N THR A 55 -11.38 14.45 -12.26
CA THR A 55 -11.31 14.27 -13.72
C THR A 55 -12.60 13.66 -14.29
N SER A 56 -13.35 12.88 -13.51
CA SER A 56 -14.61 12.27 -13.95
C SER A 56 -15.73 13.29 -14.22
N GLN A 57 -15.51 14.57 -13.91
CA GLN A 57 -16.40 15.66 -14.30
C GLN A 57 -16.32 16.04 -15.78
N ILE A 58 -15.32 15.54 -16.52
CA ILE A 58 -15.20 15.76 -17.96
C ILE A 58 -16.39 15.09 -18.68
N PRO A 59 -17.20 15.83 -19.47
CA PRO A 59 -18.39 15.27 -20.12
C PRO A 59 -18.11 14.06 -21.01
N ALA A 60 -16.99 14.06 -21.74
CA ALA A 60 -16.58 12.93 -22.58
C ALA A 60 -16.41 11.63 -21.78
N ILE A 61 -15.91 11.70 -20.54
CA ILE A 61 -15.74 10.51 -19.67
C ILE A 61 -17.10 9.96 -19.26
N SER A 62 -18.03 10.82 -18.85
CA SER A 62 -19.39 10.38 -18.50
C SER A 62 -20.09 9.72 -19.69
N SER A 63 -19.97 10.30 -20.88
CA SER A 63 -20.54 9.75 -22.11
C SER A 63 -19.90 8.42 -22.51
N LEU A 64 -18.57 8.30 -22.36
CA LEU A 64 -17.83 7.06 -22.60
C LEU A 64 -18.31 5.94 -21.68
N ILE A 65 -18.40 6.23 -20.39
CA ILE A 65 -18.83 5.24 -19.38
C ILE A 65 -20.27 4.80 -19.62
N GLU A 66 -21.17 5.73 -19.94
CA GLU A 66 -22.56 5.40 -20.27
C GLU A 66 -22.65 4.54 -21.55
N ARG A 67 -21.79 4.81 -22.54
CA ARG A 67 -21.69 4.01 -23.78
C ARG A 67 -21.18 2.59 -23.52
N VAL A 68 -20.17 2.43 -22.67
CA VAL A 68 -19.53 1.13 -22.40
C VAL A 68 -20.37 0.30 -21.41
N LEU A 69 -20.84 0.91 -20.33
CA LEU A 69 -21.59 0.24 -19.26
C LEU A 69 -23.11 0.26 -19.48
N GLY A 70 -23.60 0.88 -20.56
CA GLY A 70 -25.03 0.95 -20.89
C GLY A 70 -25.90 1.66 -19.85
N ARG A 71 -25.30 2.38 -18.89
CA ARG A 71 -26.01 2.99 -17.77
C ARG A 71 -25.44 4.35 -17.42
N ALA A 72 -26.33 5.33 -17.26
CA ALA A 72 -25.96 6.68 -16.84
C ALA A 72 -25.36 6.66 -15.42
N PRO A 73 -24.24 7.37 -15.18
CA PRO A 73 -23.67 7.47 -13.85
C PRO A 73 -24.56 8.22 -12.87
N SER A 74 -24.63 7.71 -11.66
CA SER A 74 -25.36 8.27 -10.52
C SER A 74 -24.50 9.28 -9.77
N LYS A 75 -25.17 10.15 -9.00
CA LYS A 75 -24.55 11.26 -8.25
C LYS A 75 -24.93 11.18 -6.77
N THR A 76 -25.04 9.97 -6.23
CA THR A 76 -25.44 9.80 -4.81
C THR A 76 -24.27 10.12 -3.88
N LEU A 77 -23.04 9.96 -4.38
CA LEU A 77 -21.81 10.23 -3.65
C LEU A 77 -21.21 11.60 -4.03
N ASN A 78 -20.53 12.24 -3.08
CA ASN A 78 -19.72 13.41 -3.36
C ASN A 78 -18.37 12.96 -3.96
N PRO A 79 -18.04 13.30 -5.23
CA PRO A 79 -16.87 12.77 -5.93
C PRO A 79 -15.54 13.20 -5.31
N SER A 80 -15.52 14.31 -4.57
CA SER A 80 -14.29 14.87 -3.95
C SER A 80 -14.05 14.33 -2.54
N GLU A 81 -15.09 13.89 -1.84
CA GLU A 81 -15.02 13.51 -0.42
C GLU A 81 -15.26 12.03 -0.16
N ALA A 82 -15.91 11.30 -1.08
CA ALA A 82 -16.32 9.91 -0.86
C ALA A 82 -15.15 9.00 -0.46
N VAL A 83 -14.01 9.16 -1.13
CA VAL A 83 -12.79 8.39 -0.83
C VAL A 83 -12.30 8.68 0.60
N ALA A 84 -12.18 9.96 0.97
CA ALA A 84 -11.71 10.35 2.31
C ALA A 84 -12.67 9.88 3.42
N ARG A 85 -13.98 9.93 3.18
CA ARG A 85 -15.01 9.42 4.10
C ARG A 85 -14.93 7.90 4.25
N GLY A 86 -14.70 7.18 3.16
CA GLY A 86 -14.45 5.73 3.17
C GLY A 86 -13.21 5.37 3.98
N CYS A 87 -12.10 6.10 3.78
CA CYS A 87 -10.88 5.93 4.58
C CYS A 87 -11.13 6.17 6.07
N ALA A 88 -11.84 7.23 6.44
CA ALA A 88 -12.16 7.52 7.84
C ALA A 88 -13.03 6.40 8.45
N MET A 89 -13.98 5.86 7.69
CA MET A 89 -14.79 4.72 8.11
C MET A 89 -13.93 3.47 8.32
N GLN A 90 -12.99 3.18 7.42
CA GLN A 90 -12.06 2.06 7.57
C GLN A 90 -11.16 2.24 8.81
N CYS A 91 -10.66 3.45 9.07
CA CYS A 91 -9.93 3.75 10.30
C CYS A 91 -10.76 3.50 11.56
N ALA A 92 -12.06 3.80 11.54
CA ALA A 92 -12.97 3.52 12.66
C ALA A 92 -13.20 2.01 12.85
N ILE A 93 -13.31 1.23 11.76
CA ILE A 93 -13.42 -0.24 11.81
C ILE A 93 -12.18 -0.86 12.47
N LEU A 94 -10.99 -0.34 12.16
CA LEU A 94 -9.72 -0.81 12.71
C LEU A 94 -9.43 -0.32 14.14
N SER A 95 -10.08 0.77 14.56
CA SER A 95 -9.86 1.38 15.88
C SER A 95 -10.46 0.54 17.01
N PRO A 96 -9.67 0.09 18.00
CA PRO A 96 -10.18 -0.73 19.11
C PRO A 96 -11.30 -0.08 19.94
N SER A 97 -11.34 1.26 20.00
CA SER A 97 -12.33 2.01 20.80
C SER A 97 -13.69 2.17 20.12
N THR A 98 -13.76 2.02 18.79
CA THR A 98 -14.99 2.23 18.00
C THR A 98 -15.40 1.01 17.17
N SER A 99 -14.54 -0.01 17.09
CA SER A 99 -14.73 -1.22 16.29
C SER A 99 -16.01 -1.98 16.62
N ASN A 100 -16.39 -2.11 17.90
CA ASN A 100 -17.59 -2.88 18.30
C ASN A 100 -18.91 -2.30 17.77
N LEU A 101 -18.97 -1.00 17.47
CA LEU A 101 -20.17 -0.35 16.95
C LEU A 101 -20.26 -0.45 15.41
N VAL A 102 -19.12 -0.48 14.73
CA VAL A 102 -19.04 -0.38 13.26
C VAL A 102 -18.81 -1.74 12.58
N ARG A 103 -18.00 -2.62 13.18
CA ARG A 103 -17.62 -3.92 12.59
C ARG A 103 -18.78 -4.91 12.50
N SER A 104 -19.84 -4.75 13.30
CA SER A 104 -21.02 -5.62 13.25
C SER A 104 -21.81 -5.50 11.94
N ASN A 105 -21.60 -4.44 11.16
CA ASN A 105 -22.41 -4.14 9.99
C ASN A 105 -21.64 -4.15 8.65
N TYR A 106 -20.30 -4.20 8.67
CA TYR A 106 -19.48 -4.05 7.46
C TYR A 106 -18.28 -5.00 7.45
N GLN A 107 -18.17 -5.79 6.37
CA GLN A 107 -17.00 -6.57 6.02
C GLN A 107 -16.57 -6.16 4.61
N ILE A 108 -15.31 -5.75 4.47
CA ILE A 108 -14.72 -5.36 3.20
C ILE A 108 -13.70 -6.45 2.84
N ILE A 109 -13.83 -7.00 1.64
CA ILE A 109 -12.91 -7.96 1.04
C ILE A 109 -12.44 -7.31 -0.25
N ASP A 110 -11.13 -7.14 -0.38
CA ASP A 110 -10.50 -6.61 -1.60
C ASP A 110 -9.91 -7.77 -2.42
N VAL A 111 -9.29 -7.47 -3.55
CA VAL A 111 -8.66 -8.47 -4.43
C VAL A 111 -7.16 -8.22 -4.59
N GLN A 112 -6.40 -9.31 -4.67
CA GLN A 112 -4.98 -9.30 -4.98
C GLN A 112 -4.82 -9.33 -6.51
N PRO A 113 -4.37 -8.22 -7.15
CA PRO A 113 -4.42 -8.09 -8.60
C PRO A 113 -3.41 -8.96 -9.36
N TYR A 114 -2.47 -9.60 -8.65
CA TYR A 114 -1.40 -10.38 -9.27
C TYR A 114 -1.17 -11.69 -8.54
N PRO A 115 -0.97 -12.82 -9.26
CA PRO A 115 -0.62 -14.08 -8.64
C PRO A 115 0.74 -13.97 -7.94
N ILE A 116 0.87 -14.65 -6.81
CA ILE A 116 2.08 -14.67 -5.99
C ILE A 116 2.61 -16.10 -5.97
N GLU A 117 3.86 -16.26 -6.37
CA GLU A 117 4.54 -17.54 -6.48
C GLU A 117 5.72 -17.65 -5.51
N LEU A 118 5.85 -18.84 -4.94
CA LEU A 118 6.99 -19.29 -4.17
C LEU A 118 7.99 -19.96 -5.10
N LYS A 119 9.23 -19.46 -5.14
CA LYS A 119 10.33 -20.00 -5.93
C LYS A 119 11.47 -20.43 -5.02
N TRP A 120 11.96 -21.66 -5.20
CA TRP A 120 13.10 -22.19 -4.46
C TRP A 120 14.06 -22.94 -5.38
N ILE A 121 15.28 -23.19 -4.92
CA ILE A 121 16.32 -23.86 -5.69
C ILE A 121 16.58 -25.21 -5.05
N PHE A 122 16.44 -26.29 -5.83
CA PHE A 122 16.84 -27.63 -5.41
C PHE A 122 18.37 -27.78 -5.44
N PRO A 123 18.99 -28.69 -4.66
CA PRO A 123 20.43 -28.95 -4.74
C PRO A 123 20.90 -29.42 -6.11
N SER A 124 20.00 -30.01 -6.90
CA SER A 124 20.24 -30.37 -8.30
C SER A 124 20.41 -29.15 -9.22
N GLY A 125 20.19 -27.93 -8.71
CA GLY A 125 20.24 -26.68 -9.47
C GLY A 125 18.93 -26.35 -10.19
N GLN A 126 17.92 -27.22 -10.13
CA GLN A 126 16.60 -26.96 -10.69
C GLN A 126 15.84 -25.93 -9.84
N ILE A 127 15.09 -25.04 -10.50
CA ILE A 127 14.22 -24.07 -9.83
C ILE A 127 12.83 -24.72 -9.70
N GLY A 128 12.36 -24.85 -8.46
CA GLY A 128 10.98 -25.20 -8.13
C GLY A 128 10.12 -23.94 -8.00
N GLY A 129 8.86 -24.03 -8.40
CA GLY A 129 7.87 -22.97 -8.30
C GLY A 129 6.50 -23.52 -7.90
N THR A 130 5.82 -22.86 -6.97
CA THR A 130 4.40 -23.12 -6.67
C THR A 130 3.67 -21.80 -6.51
N GLU A 131 2.44 -21.74 -7.00
CA GLU A 131 1.54 -20.62 -6.73
C GLU A 131 1.06 -20.68 -5.27
N ILE A 132 1.10 -19.54 -4.58
CA ILE A 132 0.62 -19.38 -3.20
C ILE A 132 -0.75 -18.71 -3.20
N PHE A 133 -0.90 -17.66 -4.00
CA PHE A 133 -2.12 -16.89 -4.18
C PHE A 133 -2.37 -16.72 -5.68
N ALA A 134 -3.57 -17.08 -6.12
CA ALA A 134 -4.00 -16.97 -7.51
C ALA A 134 -4.28 -15.52 -7.90
N LEU A 135 -4.44 -15.28 -9.22
CA LEU A 135 -4.92 -14.00 -9.73
C LEU A 135 -6.29 -13.66 -9.11
N HIS A 136 -6.46 -12.41 -8.64
CA HIS A 136 -7.68 -11.90 -8.03
C HIS A 136 -8.10 -12.63 -6.74
N SER A 137 -7.17 -13.27 -6.03
CA SER A 137 -7.48 -13.88 -4.72
C SER A 137 -7.99 -12.82 -3.73
N PRO A 138 -8.91 -13.16 -2.81
CA PRO A 138 -9.43 -12.20 -1.85
C PRO A 138 -8.33 -11.70 -0.90
N VAL A 139 -8.54 -10.51 -0.32
CA VAL A 139 -7.66 -9.90 0.68
C VAL A 139 -8.51 -9.44 1.86
N PRO A 140 -8.19 -9.84 3.11
CA PRO A 140 -7.04 -10.65 3.53
C PRO A 140 -7.22 -12.15 3.27
N ASP A 141 -6.11 -12.89 3.10
CA ASP A 141 -6.11 -14.34 2.87
C ASP A 141 -4.85 -15.01 3.48
N VAL A 142 -4.93 -16.31 3.74
CA VAL A 142 -3.86 -17.12 4.33
C VAL A 142 -3.68 -18.39 3.52
N SER A 143 -2.45 -18.68 3.14
CA SER A 143 -2.08 -19.85 2.36
C SER A 143 -0.87 -20.54 2.98
N SER A 144 -0.72 -21.84 2.75
CA SER A 144 0.44 -22.59 3.24
C SER A 144 0.96 -23.52 2.16
N SER A 145 2.28 -23.56 2.00
CA SER A 145 2.94 -24.42 1.02
C SER A 145 4.01 -25.27 1.70
N SER A 146 3.95 -26.58 1.48
CA SER A 146 4.94 -27.54 1.97
C SER A 146 6.07 -27.69 0.96
N LEU A 147 7.30 -27.59 1.45
CA LEU A 147 8.53 -27.69 0.69
C LEU A 147 9.42 -28.79 1.26
N MET A 148 10.11 -29.50 0.38
CA MET A 148 11.11 -30.49 0.80
C MET A 148 12.49 -29.84 0.91
N CYS A 149 13.12 -29.94 2.08
CA CYS A 149 14.50 -29.56 2.31
C CYS A 149 15.41 -30.80 2.26
N PRO A 150 16.25 -30.93 1.24
CA PRO A 150 17.29 -31.96 1.18
C PRO A 150 18.47 -31.59 2.09
N ALA A 151 18.41 -32.04 3.35
CA ALA A 151 19.47 -32.06 4.37
C ALA A 151 20.15 -30.73 4.76
N ALA A 152 19.91 -29.62 4.06
CA ALA A 152 20.54 -28.35 4.37
C ALA A 152 20.02 -27.75 5.68
N LYS A 153 20.95 -27.28 6.53
CA LYS A 153 20.62 -26.58 7.78
C LYS A 153 19.91 -25.24 7.54
N LYS A 154 20.20 -24.60 6.41
CA LYS A 154 19.59 -23.32 5.99
C LYS A 154 19.09 -23.42 4.56
N THR A 155 17.86 -23.00 4.35
CA THR A 155 17.24 -22.96 3.02
C THR A 155 16.69 -21.58 2.75
N ALA A 156 16.99 -21.05 1.57
CA ALA A 156 16.47 -19.77 1.10
C ALA A 156 15.38 -20.01 0.06
N PHE A 157 14.29 -19.28 0.19
CA PHE A 157 13.24 -19.21 -0.82
C PHE A 157 12.97 -17.76 -1.20
N LYS A 158 12.41 -17.58 -2.38
CA LYS A 158 12.09 -16.28 -2.97
C LYS A 158 10.60 -16.25 -3.23
N VAL A 159 9.97 -15.14 -2.88
CA VAL A 159 8.58 -14.87 -3.27
C VAL A 159 8.59 -13.84 -4.39
N ALA A 160 7.84 -14.13 -5.44
CA ALA A 160 7.82 -13.38 -6.69
C ALA A 160 6.37 -13.24 -7.16
N TYR A 161 6.10 -12.19 -7.93
CA TYR A 161 4.89 -12.19 -8.73
C TYR A 161 5.02 -13.25 -9.82
N GLY A 162 3.90 -13.87 -10.21
CA GLY A 162 3.84 -14.75 -11.38
C GLY A 162 4.26 -14.00 -12.65
N ASP A 163 4.43 -14.75 -13.75
CA ASP A 163 4.80 -14.12 -15.02
C ASP A 163 3.68 -13.19 -15.49
N ASN A 164 3.92 -11.89 -15.32
CA ASN A 164 3.01 -10.85 -15.73
C ASN A 164 3.79 -9.70 -16.36
N GLU A 165 3.29 -9.14 -17.46
CA GLU A 165 3.96 -8.10 -18.25
C GLU A 165 3.91 -6.73 -17.56
N PHE A 166 2.95 -6.54 -16.65
CA PHE A 166 2.60 -5.23 -16.11
C PHE A 166 3.44 -4.75 -14.92
N HIS A 167 4.08 -5.66 -14.16
CA HIS A 167 4.83 -5.25 -12.97
C HIS A 167 6.34 -5.21 -13.25
N PRO A 168 7.01 -4.03 -13.17
CA PRO A 168 8.42 -3.88 -13.55
C PRO A 168 9.38 -4.66 -12.64
N ARG A 169 8.93 -5.07 -11.44
CA ARG A 169 9.71 -5.86 -10.50
C ARG A 169 9.07 -7.21 -10.23
N LYS A 170 9.69 -8.28 -10.69
CA LYS A 170 9.16 -9.63 -10.50
C LYS A 170 9.34 -10.20 -9.07
N THR A 171 10.10 -9.57 -8.18
CA THR A 171 10.45 -10.13 -6.86
C THR A 171 9.88 -9.32 -5.72
N ILE A 172 9.17 -9.98 -4.80
CA ILE A 172 8.59 -9.38 -3.58
C ILE A 172 9.56 -9.50 -2.41
N GLY A 173 10.15 -10.69 -2.22
CA GLY A 173 10.88 -11.00 -1.00
C GLY A 173 11.88 -12.15 -1.17
N LYS A 174 12.92 -12.15 -0.35
CA LYS A 174 13.79 -13.31 -0.14
C LYS A 174 13.81 -13.63 1.35
N PHE A 175 13.57 -14.89 1.67
CA PHE A 175 13.43 -15.35 3.04
C PHE A 175 14.42 -16.49 3.26
N ILE A 176 15.03 -16.50 4.45
CA ILE A 176 15.97 -17.55 4.85
C ILE A 176 15.37 -18.22 6.09
N ILE A 177 15.19 -19.54 5.99
CA ILE A 177 14.77 -20.36 7.13
C ILE A 177 16.00 -21.08 7.66
N ASP A 178 16.20 -20.96 8.97
CA ASP A 178 17.22 -21.72 9.70
C ASP A 178 16.56 -22.91 10.39
N LEU A 179 16.55 -24.06 9.72
CA LEU A 179 15.78 -25.23 10.16
C LEU A 179 16.32 -25.86 11.45
N ASN A 180 17.52 -25.48 11.91
CA ASN A 180 18.16 -25.92 13.16
C ASN A 180 17.94 -27.42 13.47
N HIS A 181 17.89 -28.25 12.44
CA HIS A 181 17.57 -29.66 12.57
C HIS A 181 18.85 -30.43 12.93
N GLU A 182 18.78 -31.26 13.96
CA GLU A 182 19.95 -32.01 14.49
C GLU A 182 20.43 -33.13 13.54
N ASN A 183 19.57 -33.59 12.63
CA ASN A 183 19.86 -34.70 11.73
C ASN A 183 19.97 -34.25 10.26
N ASP A 184 20.99 -34.74 9.55
CA ASP A 184 21.28 -34.51 8.12
C ASP A 184 20.29 -35.22 7.17
N HIS A 185 19.06 -35.48 7.63
CA HIS A 185 18.02 -36.17 6.86
C HIS A 185 17.13 -35.16 6.13
N PRO A 186 16.58 -35.53 4.97
CA PRO A 186 15.59 -34.70 4.29
C PRO A 186 14.39 -34.47 5.20
N CYS A 187 13.95 -33.22 5.31
CA CYS A 187 12.76 -32.84 6.07
C CYS A 187 11.78 -32.10 5.16
N VAL A 188 10.48 -32.21 5.46
CA VAL A 188 9.46 -31.38 4.83
C VAL A 188 9.13 -30.26 5.81
N PHE A 189 9.14 -29.03 5.31
CA PHE A 189 8.74 -27.87 6.10
C PHE A 189 7.59 -27.17 5.39
N THR A 190 6.61 -26.72 6.16
CA THR A 190 5.44 -25.99 5.67
C THR A 190 5.60 -24.53 6.04
N VAL A 191 5.54 -23.66 5.03
CA VAL A 191 5.61 -22.21 5.22
C VAL A 191 4.20 -21.65 5.16
N HIS A 192 3.84 -20.87 6.17
CA HIS A 192 2.55 -20.18 6.23
C HIS A 192 2.72 -18.73 5.79
N PHE A 193 1.97 -18.37 4.75
CA PHE A 193 1.92 -17.05 4.14
C PHE A 193 0.61 -16.37 4.51
N SER A 194 0.69 -15.10 4.87
CA SER A 194 -0.47 -14.26 5.13
C SER A 194 -0.43 -13.03 4.26
N LEU A 195 -1.58 -12.70 3.66
CA LEU A 195 -1.81 -11.45 2.97
C LEU A 195 -2.71 -10.59 3.86
N ASN A 196 -2.15 -9.50 4.38
CA ASN A 196 -2.90 -8.65 5.30
C ASN A 196 -3.93 -7.77 4.57
N ILE A 197 -4.74 -7.04 5.33
CA ILE A 197 -5.78 -6.12 4.78
C ILE A 197 -5.24 -4.99 3.89
N HIS A 198 -3.91 -4.80 3.82
CA HIS A 198 -3.26 -3.82 2.98
C HIS A 198 -2.67 -4.43 1.69
N GLY A 199 -2.91 -5.72 1.44
CA GLY A 199 -2.30 -6.45 0.33
C GLY A 199 -0.80 -6.68 0.50
N MET A 200 -0.28 -6.59 1.73
CA MET A 200 1.14 -6.88 2.00
C MET A 200 1.29 -8.33 2.46
N LEU A 201 2.21 -9.03 1.79
CA LEU A 201 2.58 -10.40 2.11
C LEU A 201 3.51 -10.45 3.33
N SER A 202 3.17 -11.27 4.30
CA SER A 202 4.03 -11.71 5.41
C SER A 202 4.20 -13.22 5.41
N VAL A 203 5.34 -13.66 5.93
CA VAL A 203 5.58 -15.07 6.27
C VAL A 203 5.44 -15.19 7.78
N ASP A 204 4.37 -15.83 8.24
CA ASP A 204 4.02 -15.85 9.66
C ASP A 204 4.90 -16.83 10.44
N LYS A 205 5.01 -18.05 9.93
CA LYS A 205 5.73 -19.15 10.56
C LYS A 205 6.14 -20.20 9.53
N ALA A 206 7.21 -20.91 9.85
CA ALA A 206 7.57 -22.15 9.18
C ALA A 206 7.51 -23.29 10.19
N THR A 207 6.79 -24.35 9.86
CA THR A 207 6.65 -25.56 10.67
C THR A 207 7.43 -26.69 10.03
N VAL A 208 8.15 -27.49 10.82
CA VAL A 208 8.83 -28.68 10.30
C VAL A 208 8.01 -29.91 10.64
N ASP A 209 7.60 -30.64 9.60
CA ASP A 209 6.96 -31.94 9.74
C ASP A 209 8.07 -33.01 9.65
N GLN A 210 8.40 -33.63 10.78
CA GLN A 210 9.45 -34.64 10.81
C GLN A 210 8.90 -36.02 10.38
N VAL A 211 9.60 -36.61 9.39
CA VAL A 211 9.57 -38.01 8.92
C VAL A 211 8.42 -38.42 7.98
N VAL A 212 8.68 -38.38 6.66
CA VAL A 212 8.28 -39.50 5.80
C VAL A 212 9.42 -40.51 5.90
N GLY A 213 9.17 -41.62 6.57
CA GLY A 213 10.05 -42.78 6.48
C GLY A 213 9.95 -43.28 5.05
N LEU A 214 10.86 -42.83 4.17
CA LEU A 214 11.13 -43.54 2.94
C LEU A 214 11.68 -44.90 3.37
N HIS A 215 10.80 -45.90 3.43
CA HIS A 215 11.25 -47.27 3.29
C HIS A 215 11.89 -47.33 1.90
N MET A 216 13.22 -47.20 1.88
CA MET A 216 14.06 -47.65 0.77
C MET A 216 13.94 -49.18 0.72
N GLY A 217 12.80 -49.63 0.22
CA GLY A 217 12.53 -51.00 -0.15
C GLY A 217 12.78 -51.20 -1.63
N GLU A 218 13.83 -50.61 -2.18
CA GLU A 218 14.40 -50.97 -3.47
C GLU A 218 15.90 -50.72 -3.36
N THR A 219 16.64 -51.81 -3.20
CA THR A 219 18.08 -51.86 -3.40
C THR A 219 18.40 -51.33 -4.79
N PHE A 220 18.77 -50.06 -4.90
CA PHE A 220 19.50 -49.58 -6.07
C PHE A 220 20.92 -50.15 -6.00
N SER A 221 21.10 -51.31 -6.62
CA SER A 221 22.44 -51.79 -6.96
C SER A 221 23.07 -50.79 -7.93
N ILE A 222 24.19 -50.18 -7.52
CA ILE A 222 25.09 -49.48 -8.42
C ILE A 222 25.60 -50.53 -9.42
N MET A 223 25.06 -50.55 -10.63
CA MET A 223 25.69 -51.26 -11.75
C MET A 223 26.66 -50.30 -12.42
N ASP A 224 27.94 -50.69 -12.39
CA ASP A 224 28.99 -50.13 -13.22
C ASP A 224 28.58 -50.19 -14.70
N LEU A 225 28.61 -49.03 -15.36
CA LEU A 225 28.51 -48.94 -16.82
C LEU A 225 29.78 -49.51 -17.43
N ASN A 226 29.71 -50.75 -17.92
CA ASN A 226 30.56 -51.23 -19.01
C ASN A 226 29.88 -52.37 -19.76
N SER A 227 30.06 -52.33 -21.08
CA SER A 227 29.70 -53.30 -22.13
C SER A 227 28.28 -53.29 -22.68
N ASP A 228 28.27 -53.20 -24.01
CA ASP A 228 27.19 -53.21 -24.97
C ASP A 228 26.35 -54.49 -24.90
N GLU A 229 25.00 -54.38 -24.94
CA GLU A 229 24.10 -55.37 -25.58
C GLU A 229 22.65 -54.85 -25.67
N GLU A 230 21.94 -55.34 -26.68
CA GLU A 230 20.69 -54.81 -27.25
C GLU A 230 19.41 -55.05 -26.40
N MET A 231 18.42 -54.16 -26.62
CA MET A 231 17.04 -54.25 -26.11
C MET A 231 16.25 -55.43 -26.69
N PRO A 232 15.30 -56.00 -25.93
CA PRO A 232 14.07 -56.53 -26.52
C PRO A 232 12.81 -55.80 -26.03
N ALA A 233 11.84 -55.77 -26.94
CA ALA A 233 10.57 -55.08 -26.82
C ALA A 233 9.47 -55.97 -26.22
N GLY A 234 8.58 -55.34 -25.44
CA GLY A 234 7.20 -55.77 -25.26
C GLY A 234 6.94 -56.70 -24.06
N ALA A 235 6.21 -56.19 -23.08
CA ALA A 235 5.03 -56.85 -22.51
C ALA A 235 4.37 -55.89 -21.51
N ALA A 236 3.29 -55.27 -21.98
CA ALA A 236 2.22 -54.85 -21.09
C ALA A 236 1.57 -56.08 -20.44
N ASP A 237 0.81 -55.79 -19.39
CA ASP A 237 -0.25 -56.59 -18.77
C ASP A 237 0.04 -57.40 -17.49
N LEU A 238 -0.71 -56.98 -16.45
CA LEU A 238 -1.54 -57.78 -15.54
C LEU A 238 -0.96 -58.16 -14.17
N LEU A 239 -1.39 -57.46 -13.10
CA LEU A 239 -2.50 -57.89 -12.21
C LEU A 239 -2.64 -57.01 -10.95
N GLU A 240 -3.85 -56.49 -10.74
CA GLU A 240 -4.38 -56.13 -9.43
C GLU A 240 -4.44 -57.35 -8.50
N VAL A 241 -4.04 -57.22 -7.23
CA VAL A 241 -4.74 -57.82 -6.07
C VAL A 241 -4.51 -56.93 -4.85
N GLY A 242 -5.60 -56.40 -4.29
CA GLY A 242 -5.59 -55.70 -3.01
C GLY A 242 -5.52 -56.65 -1.81
N ALA A 243 -4.96 -56.15 -0.71
CA ALA A 243 -5.34 -56.57 0.65
C ALA A 243 -4.89 -55.48 1.64
N SER A 244 -5.88 -54.78 2.17
CA SER A 244 -5.77 -53.84 3.28
C SER A 244 -5.04 -54.50 4.44
N THR A 245 -3.88 -53.96 4.80
CA THR A 245 -3.29 -54.20 6.12
C THR A 245 -3.20 -52.84 6.81
N GLU A 246 -4.14 -52.58 7.70
CA GLU A 246 -4.09 -51.42 8.60
C GLU A 246 -2.84 -51.57 9.48
N VAL A 247 -1.86 -50.69 9.25
CA VAL A 247 -0.70 -50.52 10.12
C VAL A 247 -0.97 -49.29 10.99
N PRO A 248 -0.74 -49.33 12.32
CA PRO A 248 -1.10 -48.24 13.21
C PRO A 248 -0.31 -46.97 12.87
N ARG A 249 -1.01 -45.85 12.62
CA ARG A 249 -0.40 -44.51 12.58
C ARG A 249 -0.11 -44.09 14.02
N GLU A 250 1.15 -44.19 14.42
CA GLU A 250 1.64 -43.49 15.61
C GLU A 250 1.76 -41.99 15.28
N GLU A 251 0.77 -41.22 15.71
CA GLU A 251 0.77 -39.76 15.65
C GLU A 251 1.70 -39.18 16.72
N HIS A 252 2.95 -38.95 16.34
CA HIS A 252 3.86 -38.09 17.09
C HIS A 252 4.47 -37.04 16.16
N SER A 253 3.63 -36.16 15.58
CA SER A 253 4.12 -34.98 14.86
C SER A 253 4.52 -33.89 15.86
N SER A 254 5.79 -33.85 16.22
CA SER A 254 6.35 -32.71 16.96
C SER A 254 6.56 -31.54 15.99
N ILE A 255 5.50 -30.74 15.82
CA ILE A 255 5.55 -29.51 15.03
C ILE A 255 6.44 -28.52 15.78
N ARG A 256 7.59 -28.18 15.19
CA ARG A 256 8.51 -27.15 15.70
C ARG A 256 8.37 -25.88 14.88
N ASP A 257 8.13 -24.76 15.56
CA ASP A 257 8.13 -23.43 14.96
C ASP A 257 9.58 -22.98 14.70
N VAL A 258 9.85 -22.54 13.48
CA VAL A 258 11.18 -22.10 13.05
C VAL A 258 11.17 -20.59 12.77
N PRO A 259 12.13 -19.81 13.30
CA PRO A 259 12.23 -18.40 12.99
C PRO A 259 12.56 -18.20 11.51
N VAL A 260 11.76 -17.38 10.83
CA VAL A 260 12.01 -16.97 9.45
C VAL A 260 12.74 -15.63 9.47
N ASP A 261 13.99 -15.59 9.01
CA ASP A 261 14.68 -14.32 8.79
C ASP A 261 14.16 -13.71 7.49
N SER A 262 13.18 -12.82 7.63
CA SER A 262 12.70 -12.01 6.52
C SER A 262 13.72 -10.91 6.24
N ARG A 263 14.33 -10.92 5.06
CA ARG A 263 14.96 -9.73 4.51
C ARG A 263 13.93 -9.09 3.60
N PRO A 264 13.07 -8.20 4.12
CA PRO A 264 12.09 -7.56 3.28
C PRO A 264 12.84 -6.78 2.20
N VAL A 265 12.47 -6.98 0.93
CA VAL A 265 13.00 -6.18 -0.18
C VAL A 265 12.47 -4.75 -0.11
N HIS A 266 11.38 -4.54 0.65
CA HIS A 266 10.63 -3.30 0.76
C HIS A 266 10.35 -2.95 2.21
N GLY A 267 10.54 -1.69 2.58
CA GLY A 267 10.44 -1.21 3.95
C GLY A 267 11.77 -0.64 4.41
N LEU A 268 11.70 0.48 5.12
CA LEU A 268 12.88 1.11 5.72
C LEU A 268 13.35 0.26 6.89
N SER A 269 14.67 0.15 7.06
CA SER A 269 15.20 -0.40 8.30
C SER A 269 14.78 0.47 9.47
N ARG A 270 14.72 -0.11 10.68
CA ARG A 270 14.38 0.64 11.88
C ARG A 270 15.27 1.87 12.08
N SER A 271 16.57 1.74 11.79
CA SER A 271 17.51 2.86 11.89
C SER A 271 17.22 3.97 10.89
N GLU A 272 16.86 3.63 9.64
CA GLU A 272 16.53 4.64 8.62
C GLU A 272 15.20 5.31 8.94
N LEU A 273 14.22 4.54 9.40
CA LEU A 273 12.91 5.06 9.80
C LEU A 273 13.04 6.02 10.99
N GLU A 274 13.81 5.67 12.02
CA GLU A 274 14.07 6.54 13.18
C GLU A 274 14.77 7.84 12.76
N ALA A 275 15.70 7.79 11.80
CA ALA A 275 16.34 8.98 11.25
C ALA A 275 15.35 9.89 10.50
N MET A 276 14.48 9.33 9.66
CA MET A 276 13.45 10.09 8.94
C MET A 276 12.41 10.71 9.89
N ILE A 277 11.99 9.98 10.93
CA ILE A 277 11.07 10.50 11.95
C ILE A 277 11.68 11.70 12.69
N LEU A 278 12.97 11.61 13.03
CA LEU A 278 13.68 12.70 13.69
C LEU A 278 13.76 13.94 12.79
N GLU A 279 14.02 13.74 11.50
CA GLU A 279 14.08 14.84 10.54
C GLU A 279 12.71 15.51 10.34
N GLU A 280 11.64 14.72 10.19
CA GLU A 280 10.28 15.23 10.09
C GLU A 280 9.86 15.98 11.36
N SER A 281 10.18 15.44 12.53
CA SER A 281 9.92 16.10 13.82
C SER A 281 10.59 17.48 13.92
N ARG A 282 11.77 17.63 13.30
CA ARG A 282 12.47 18.91 13.21
C ARG A 282 11.73 19.89 12.29
N PHE A 283 11.22 19.44 11.15
CA PHE A 283 10.42 20.29 10.25
C PHE A 283 9.10 20.73 10.89
N VAL A 284 8.37 19.81 11.53
CA VAL A 284 7.14 20.13 12.28
C VAL A 284 7.41 21.18 13.36
N ALA A 285 8.54 21.09 14.07
CA ALA A 285 8.91 22.08 15.08
C ALA A 285 9.21 23.47 14.47
N LEU A 286 9.83 23.52 13.29
CA LEU A 286 10.09 24.76 12.57
C LEU A 286 8.80 25.40 12.05
N ASP A 287 7.90 24.59 11.48
CA ASP A 287 6.60 25.07 10.98
C ASP A 287 5.75 25.61 12.12
N LYS A 288 5.73 24.93 13.26
CA LYS A 288 5.03 25.42 14.46
C LYS A 288 5.59 26.75 14.96
N LEU A 289 6.92 26.90 14.98
CA LEU A 289 7.55 28.16 15.38
C LEU A 289 7.17 29.30 14.41
N GLU A 290 7.12 29.00 13.11
CA GLU A 290 6.72 29.95 12.08
C GLU A 290 5.23 30.31 12.16
N GLU A 291 4.36 29.34 12.41
CA GLU A 291 2.93 29.54 12.65
C GLU A 291 2.70 30.44 13.87
N GLU A 292 3.35 30.14 15.01
CA GLU A 292 3.26 30.96 16.22
C GLU A 292 3.76 32.40 15.98
N ARG A 293 4.84 32.54 15.22
CA ARG A 293 5.39 33.85 14.85
C ARG A 293 4.41 34.65 13.98
N GLN A 294 3.80 33.99 12.98
CA GLN A 294 2.79 34.61 12.13
C GLN A 294 1.53 34.98 12.91
N ALA A 295 1.04 34.09 13.77
CA ALA A 295 -0.11 34.34 14.64
C ALA A 295 0.12 35.56 15.56
N ARG A 296 1.31 35.68 16.17
CA ARG A 296 1.67 36.84 17.01
C ARG A 296 1.78 38.13 16.21
N ARG A 297 2.35 38.08 15.01
CA ARG A 297 2.39 39.23 14.11
C ARG A 297 0.97 39.71 13.78
N THR A 298 0.09 38.78 13.40
CA THR A 298 -1.32 39.09 13.10
C THR A 298 -2.02 39.67 14.32
N ASN A 299 -1.79 39.12 15.51
CA ASN A 299 -2.35 39.64 16.76
C ASN A 299 -1.83 41.06 17.07
N LEU A 300 -0.53 41.33 16.90
CA LEU A 300 0.04 42.66 17.12
C LEU A 300 -0.53 43.69 16.15
N VAL A 301 -0.65 43.34 14.86
CA VAL A 301 -1.30 44.19 13.84
C VAL A 301 -2.76 44.46 14.22
N ALA A 302 -3.51 43.43 14.64
CA ALA A 302 -4.90 43.59 15.05
C ALA A 302 -5.04 44.48 16.29
N THR A 303 -4.19 44.30 17.30
CA THR A 303 -4.17 45.11 18.52
C THR A 303 -3.84 46.56 18.21
N MET A 304 -2.84 46.80 17.36
CA MET A 304 -2.46 48.14 16.90
C MET A 304 -3.62 48.85 16.19
N LEU A 305 -4.28 48.19 15.24
CA LEU A 305 -5.43 48.75 14.53
C LEU A 305 -6.60 49.02 15.46
N CYS A 306 -6.85 48.13 16.42
CA CYS A 306 -7.87 48.31 17.44
C CYS A 306 -7.58 49.54 18.32
N MET A 307 -6.35 49.66 18.84
CA MET A 307 -5.93 50.80 19.65
C MET A 307 -6.03 52.12 18.88
N LYS A 308 -5.58 52.16 17.61
CA LYS A 308 -5.72 53.33 16.74
C LYS A 308 -7.19 53.72 16.55
N GLY A 309 -8.07 52.74 16.31
CA GLY A 309 -9.51 52.97 16.20
C GLY A 309 -10.14 53.55 17.48
N VAL A 310 -9.73 53.07 18.66
CA VAL A 310 -10.21 53.58 19.95
C VAL A 310 -9.70 55.01 20.23
N LEU A 311 -8.45 55.29 19.89
CA LEU A 311 -7.82 56.61 20.02
C LEU A 311 -8.45 57.64 19.08
N ASP A 312 -8.71 57.29 17.82
CA ASP A 312 -9.37 58.18 16.86
C ASP A 312 -10.87 58.36 17.12
N GLY A 313 -11.47 57.45 17.88
CA GLY A 313 -12.89 57.47 18.24
C GLY A 313 -13.16 58.07 19.62
N TYR A 314 -13.37 57.19 20.61
CA TYR A 314 -13.86 57.56 21.94
C TYR A 314 -12.83 58.39 22.74
N LEU A 315 -11.55 58.04 22.63
CA LEU A 315 -10.49 58.67 23.42
C LEU A 315 -9.96 59.97 22.80
N LYS A 316 -10.35 60.32 21.57
CA LYS A 316 -9.89 61.52 20.86
C LYS A 316 -10.11 62.83 21.64
N ARG A 317 -11.14 62.89 22.49
CA ARG A 317 -11.44 64.08 23.31
C ARG A 317 -10.60 64.19 24.58
N PHE A 318 -9.95 63.09 24.97
CA PHE A 318 -9.20 62.96 26.21
C PHE A 318 -7.69 62.99 26.01
N VAL A 319 -7.20 62.85 24.78
CA VAL A 319 -5.78 62.84 24.42
C VAL A 319 -5.48 64.10 23.62
N ASN A 320 -5.12 65.22 24.29
CA ASN A 320 -4.89 66.50 23.60
C ASN A 320 -3.41 66.88 23.44
N GLU A 321 -2.51 66.42 24.34
CA GLU A 321 -1.09 66.83 24.34
C GLU A 321 -0.11 65.70 23.94
N GLU A 322 -0.54 64.42 23.99
CA GLU A 322 0.30 63.26 23.66
C GLU A 322 -0.15 62.50 22.40
N GLN A 323 -1.13 63.03 21.66
CA GLN A 323 -1.66 62.36 20.47
C GLN A 323 -0.59 62.24 19.38
N ASP A 324 0.16 63.31 19.12
CA ASP A 324 1.26 63.31 18.14
C ASP A 324 2.35 62.27 18.50
N ARG A 325 2.63 62.07 19.79
CA ARG A 325 3.59 61.06 20.27
C ARG A 325 3.10 59.63 20.04
N LEU A 326 1.81 59.38 20.30
CA LEU A 326 1.20 58.07 20.07
C LEU A 326 1.11 57.76 18.58
N ASP A 327 0.76 58.73 17.74
CA ASP A 327 0.70 58.57 16.29
C ASP A 327 2.09 58.33 15.69
N GLU A 328 3.12 59.02 16.17
CA GLU A 328 4.51 58.74 15.81
C GLU A 328 4.93 57.33 16.25
N TYR A 329 4.55 56.90 17.46
CA TYR A 329 4.83 55.55 17.95
C TYR A 329 4.17 54.47 17.08
N PHE A 330 2.89 54.62 16.74
CA PHE A 330 2.17 53.67 15.87
C PHE A 330 2.76 53.66 14.45
N THR A 331 3.09 54.81 13.88
CA THR A 331 3.72 54.90 12.55
C THR A 331 5.08 54.20 12.54
N ASN A 332 5.87 54.38 13.60
CA ASN A 332 7.15 53.68 13.76
C ASN A 332 6.97 52.17 13.95
N LEU A 333 5.94 51.73 14.68
CA LEU A 333 5.61 50.32 14.86
C LEU A 333 5.16 49.67 13.55
N GLU A 334 4.36 50.38 12.74
CA GLU A 334 3.92 49.93 11.42
C GLU A 334 5.09 49.80 10.45
N HIS A 335 5.94 50.83 10.40
CA HIS A 335 7.16 50.80 9.59
C HIS A 335 8.10 49.68 10.05
N TRP A 336 8.23 49.45 11.36
CA TRP A 336 8.99 48.32 11.90
C TRP A 336 8.40 46.98 11.46
N LEU A 337 7.07 46.81 11.53
CA LEU A 337 6.36 45.59 11.11
C LEU A 337 6.59 45.26 9.63
N LEU A 338 6.58 46.27 8.76
CA LEU A 338 6.77 46.14 7.31
C LEU A 338 8.22 45.85 6.91
N THR A 339 9.20 46.38 7.65
CA THR A 339 10.63 46.26 7.31
C THR A 339 11.34 45.14 8.08
N LYS A 340 11.36 45.21 9.41
CA LYS A 340 12.13 44.32 10.29
C LYS A 340 11.27 43.24 10.95
N GLY A 341 9.98 43.49 11.17
CA GLY A 341 9.02 42.59 11.79
C GLY A 341 8.77 41.32 10.98
N ARG A 342 9.02 41.36 9.65
CA ARG A 342 8.89 40.21 8.76
C ARG A 342 9.86 39.06 9.08
N MET A 343 11.01 39.35 9.71
CA MET A 343 12.04 38.35 10.10
C MET A 343 12.39 38.42 11.60
N SER A 344 11.62 39.19 12.39
CA SER A 344 11.96 39.43 13.80
C SER A 344 11.66 38.21 14.66
N MET A 345 12.57 37.93 15.61
CA MET A 345 12.42 36.88 16.61
C MET A 345 11.17 37.08 17.45
N GLU A 346 10.53 35.96 17.79
CA GLU A 346 9.34 35.86 18.62
C GLU A 346 9.41 36.71 19.91
N ARG A 347 10.57 36.75 20.58
CA ARG A 347 10.80 37.57 21.80
C ARG A 347 10.59 39.07 21.58
N LEU A 348 10.88 39.58 20.38
CA LEU A 348 10.68 41.00 20.03
C LEU A 348 9.20 41.31 19.81
N LEU A 349 8.43 40.35 19.29
CA LEU A 349 6.97 40.47 19.15
C LEU A 349 6.30 40.48 20.54
N ILE A 350 6.73 39.60 21.46
CA ILE A 350 6.20 39.57 22.84
C ILE A 350 6.46 40.89 23.56
N ARG A 351 7.69 41.41 23.48
CA ARG A 351 8.07 42.65 24.16
C ARG A 351 7.25 43.85 23.70
N ASN A 352 6.93 43.92 22.40
CA ASN A 352 6.14 45.01 21.82
C ASN A 352 4.62 44.81 21.95
N SER A 353 4.16 43.60 22.30
CA SER A 353 2.73 43.30 22.57
C SER A 353 2.29 43.55 24.03
N ARG A 354 3.23 43.81 24.94
CA ARG A 354 2.97 44.02 26.39
C ARG A 354 2.84 45.50 26.78
N ILE A 355 2.42 46.34 25.84
CA ILE A 355 2.07 47.75 26.05
C ILE A 355 0.55 47.82 25.96
#